data_AF-A0A1E5WKL6-F1
#
_entry.id   AF-A0A1E5WKL6-F1
#
_cell.length_a   1.000
_cell.length_b   1.000
_cell.length_c   1.000
_cell.angle_alpha   90.00
_cell.angle_beta   90.00
_cell.angle_gamma   90.00
#
_symmetry.space_group_name_H-M   'P 1'
#
loop_
_entity.id
_entity.type
_entity.pdbx_description
1 polymer ?
#
loop_
_entity_poly.entity_id
_entity_poly.type
_entity_poly.pdbx_seq_one_letter_code
_entity_poly.pdbx_strand_id
1 'polypeptide(L)'
;MTDSNKGGHSKWFYIANPPLPLLRYSGHFAQKINEWEWATGKDEKKAWIEHMLPLLGELKNAGLTGVKVLRTLFERRVQPLAARVRPLFCYSGDDDPSRMRLEPLTPLEIWSRVWAVIKRAKDAEADFAELERHQAGDAPQPAARREGHDPVVVSLLYL
;
A
#
# COMPACT_ATOMS: atom_id res chain seq x y z
N MET A 1 11.45 25.59 -15.12
CA MET A 1 11.21 24.55 -14.09
C MET A 1 12.09 23.37 -14.45
N THR A 2 13.18 23.16 -13.71
CA THR A 2 14.15 22.10 -13.99
C THR A 2 13.95 21.03 -12.92
N ASP A 3 13.17 20.00 -13.23
CA ASP A 3 13.02 18.83 -12.37
C ASP A 3 14.34 18.05 -12.41
N SER A 4 15.10 18.08 -11.32
CA SER A 4 16.30 17.26 -11.16
C SER A 4 16.00 16.15 -10.17
N ASN A 5 15.86 14.94 -10.69
CA ASN A 5 15.71 13.67 -9.98
C ASN A 5 16.93 13.25 -9.12
N LYS A 6 17.90 14.14 -8.88
CA LYS A 6 19.12 13.87 -8.10
C LYS A 6 18.77 13.65 -6.62
N GLY A 7 18.62 12.39 -6.24
CA GLY A 7 18.33 11.95 -4.87
C GLY A 7 17.46 10.69 -4.79
N GLY A 8 16.76 10.34 -5.87
CA GLY A 8 15.92 9.14 -5.92
C GLY A 8 16.71 7.83 -5.84
N HIS A 9 17.92 7.78 -6.38
CA HIS A 9 18.63 6.50 -6.56
C HIS A 9 18.98 5.74 -5.27
N SER A 10 19.04 6.41 -4.10
CA SER A 10 19.35 5.72 -2.83
C SER A 10 18.17 4.96 -2.23
N LYS A 11 16.94 5.22 -2.70
CA LYS A 11 15.70 4.58 -2.19
C LYS A 11 15.06 3.61 -3.19
N TRP A 12 15.57 3.53 -4.41
CA TRP A 12 14.99 2.71 -5.48
C TRP A 12 16.02 1.70 -5.97
N PHE A 13 15.65 0.42 -6.00
CA PHE A 13 16.43 -0.64 -6.63
C PHE A 13 15.76 -1.05 -7.95
N TYR A 14 16.56 -1.28 -8.99
CA TYR A 14 16.07 -1.79 -10.27
C TYR A 14 15.67 -3.26 -10.10
N ILE A 15 14.40 -3.58 -10.35
CA ILE A 15 13.94 -4.95 -10.56
C ILE A 15 14.07 -5.22 -12.05
N ALA A 16 14.81 -6.28 -12.43
CA ALA A 16 14.93 -6.70 -13.82
C ALA A 16 13.54 -6.95 -14.42
N ASN A 17 13.33 -6.49 -15.66
CA ASN A 17 12.09 -6.71 -16.38
C ASN A 17 11.88 -8.25 -16.52
N PRO A 18 10.73 -8.82 -16.14
CA PRO A 18 10.46 -10.23 -16.36
C PRO A 18 10.59 -10.59 -17.86
N PRO A 19 10.76 -11.88 -18.21
CA PRO A 19 10.93 -12.34 -19.59
C PRO A 19 9.77 -11.94 -20.53
N LEU A 20 8.61 -11.58 -19.98
CA LEU A 20 7.59 -10.84 -20.70
C LEU A 20 7.86 -9.34 -20.55
N PRO A 21 8.15 -8.60 -21.63
CA PRO A 21 8.43 -7.18 -21.52
C PRO A 21 7.21 -6.48 -20.93
N LEU A 22 7.39 -5.81 -19.78
CA LEU A 22 6.41 -4.82 -19.33
C LEU A 22 6.04 -3.91 -20.49
N LEU A 23 4.76 -3.53 -20.56
CA LEU A 23 4.29 -2.59 -21.57
C LEU A 23 5.21 -1.37 -21.58
N ARG A 24 5.56 -0.90 -22.79
CA ARG A 24 6.37 0.29 -22.99
C ARG A 24 5.75 1.42 -22.15
N TYR A 25 6.58 2.05 -21.31
CA TYR A 25 6.14 3.18 -20.49
C TYR A 25 5.41 4.19 -21.36
N SER A 26 4.14 4.43 -21.05
CA SER A 26 3.24 5.18 -21.93
C SER A 26 3.44 6.69 -21.83
N GLY A 27 4.25 7.20 -20.87
CA GLY A 27 4.45 8.63 -20.65
C GLY A 27 3.24 9.38 -20.07
N HIS A 28 2.06 8.75 -20.09
CA HIS A 28 0.84 9.28 -19.51
C HIS A 28 0.84 9.09 -17.99
N PHE A 29 0.54 10.16 -17.26
CA PHE A 29 0.15 10.07 -15.85
C PHE A 29 -1.14 9.27 -15.72
N ALA A 30 -1.33 8.59 -14.60
CA ALA A 30 -2.58 7.94 -14.27
C ALA A 30 -3.71 8.97 -14.35
N GLN A 31 -4.60 8.82 -15.34
CA GLN A 31 -5.78 9.66 -15.44
C GLN A 31 -6.82 9.17 -14.42
N LYS A 32 -7.42 10.13 -13.71
CA LYS A 32 -8.57 9.84 -12.86
C LYS A 32 -9.74 9.46 -13.77
N ILE A 33 -9.94 8.16 -13.90
CA ILE A 33 -11.10 7.55 -14.55
C ILE A 33 -12.34 7.69 -13.64
N ASN A 34 -13.49 8.00 -14.24
CA ASN A 34 -14.78 8.10 -13.52
C ASN A 34 -15.27 6.72 -13.03
N GLU A 35 -14.56 5.64 -13.37
CA GLU A 35 -14.82 4.29 -12.85
C GLU A 35 -14.69 4.19 -11.32
N TRP A 36 -14.04 5.17 -10.67
CA TRP A 36 -14.01 5.30 -9.21
C TRP A 36 -15.25 5.99 -8.62
N GLU A 37 -16.20 6.45 -9.45
CA GLU A 37 -17.51 6.97 -9.02
C GLU A 37 -18.56 5.86 -8.85
N TRP A 38 -18.17 4.61 -8.59
CA TRP A 38 -19.05 3.67 -7.86
C TRP A 38 -19.15 4.09 -6.38
N ALA A 39 -19.46 5.35 -6.13
CA ALA A 39 -19.96 5.75 -4.84
C ALA A 39 -21.42 5.32 -4.80
N THR A 40 -21.75 4.32 -3.98
CA THR A 40 -23.13 4.10 -3.50
C THR A 40 -23.75 5.46 -3.20
N GLY A 41 -24.95 5.71 -3.71
CA GLY A 41 -25.62 7.01 -3.57
C GLY A 41 -25.67 7.44 -2.11
N LYS A 42 -25.68 8.76 -1.84
CA LYS A 42 -25.61 9.29 -0.47
C LYS A 42 -26.65 8.65 0.46
N ASP A 43 -27.85 8.43 -0.05
CA ASP A 43 -28.95 7.82 0.69
C ASP A 43 -28.77 6.30 0.88
N GLU A 44 -28.28 5.59 -0.13
CA GLU A 44 -27.94 4.17 -0.04
C GLU A 44 -26.83 3.93 0.98
N LYS A 45 -25.77 4.74 0.92
CA LYS A 45 -24.67 4.72 1.90
C LYS A 45 -25.18 5.00 3.32
N LYS A 46 -26.10 5.96 3.47
CA LYS A 46 -26.71 6.29 4.76
C LYS A 46 -27.52 5.11 5.31
N ALA A 47 -28.35 4.48 4.48
CA ALA A 47 -29.13 3.30 4.87
C ALA A 47 -28.22 2.14 5.34
N TRP A 48 -27.13 1.86 4.63
CA TRP A 48 -26.17 0.84 5.04
C TRP A 48 -25.46 1.20 6.36
N ILE A 49 -24.99 2.44 6.49
CA ILE A 49 -24.27 2.89 7.69
C ILE A 49 -25.18 2.87 8.92
N GLU A 50 -26.43 3.32 8.80
CA GLU A 50 -27.40 3.33 9.90
C GLU A 50 -27.64 1.94 10.48
N HIS A 51 -27.69 0.91 9.64
CA HIS A 51 -27.86 -0.48 10.09
C HIS A 51 -26.55 -1.14 10.54
N MET A 52 -25.42 -0.82 9.92
CA MET A 52 -24.13 -1.48 10.22
C MET A 52 -23.43 -0.93 11.47
N LEU A 53 -23.60 0.36 11.78
CA LEU A 53 -22.94 0.99 12.93
C LEU A 53 -23.33 0.36 14.28
N PRO A 54 -24.61 0.07 14.58
CA PRO A 54 -25.00 -0.61 15.81
C PRO A 54 -24.35 -2.00 15.93
N LEU A 55 -24.39 -2.79 14.86
CA LEU A 55 -23.78 -4.13 14.81
C LEU A 55 -22.27 -4.07 15.04
N LEU A 56 -21.60 -3.10 14.44
CA LEU A 56 -20.17 -2.87 14.67
C LEU A 56 -19.90 -2.44 16.11
N GLY A 57 -20.79 -1.66 16.71
CA GLY A 57 -20.76 -1.28 18.13
C GLY A 57 -20.81 -2.49 19.06
N GLU A 58 -21.73 -3.42 18.81
CA GLU A 58 -21.83 -4.69 19.56
C GLU A 58 -20.55 -5.52 19.42
N LEU A 59 -20.03 -5.66 18.20
CA LEU A 59 -18.77 -6.38 17.96
C LEU A 59 -17.58 -5.72 18.68
N LYS A 60 -17.51 -4.38 18.67
CA LYS A 60 -16.49 -3.63 19.40
C LYS A 60 -16.60 -3.85 20.90
N ASN A 61 -17.82 -3.84 21.46
CA ASN A 61 -18.07 -4.11 22.87
C ASN A 61 -17.71 -5.55 23.25
N ALA A 62 -17.89 -6.50 22.33
CA ALA A 62 -17.40 -7.88 22.44
C ALA A 62 -15.86 -8.01 22.25
N GLY A 63 -15.16 -6.90 22.05
CA GLY A 63 -13.70 -6.85 21.97
C GLY A 63 -13.13 -7.08 20.58
N LEU A 64 -13.88 -6.83 19.50
CA LEU A 64 -13.33 -6.78 18.15
C LEU A 64 -12.35 -5.59 18.05
N THR A 65 -11.14 -5.86 17.56
CA THR A 65 -10.10 -4.84 17.35
C THR A 65 -9.51 -4.97 15.95
N GLY A 66 -8.91 -3.89 15.44
CA GLY A 66 -8.19 -3.93 14.16
C GLY A 66 -7.08 -5.00 14.13
N VAL A 67 -6.43 -5.25 15.28
CA VAL A 67 -5.44 -6.33 15.42
C VAL A 67 -6.07 -7.71 15.18
N LYS A 68 -7.25 -7.98 15.74
CA LYS A 68 -7.98 -9.23 15.51
C LYS A 68 -8.38 -9.37 14.04
N VAL A 69 -8.85 -8.29 13.41
CA VAL A 69 -9.20 -8.29 11.97
C VAL A 69 -7.97 -8.60 11.10
N LEU A 70 -6.84 -7.92 11.35
CA LEU A 70 -5.57 -8.17 10.66
C LEU A 70 -5.08 -9.60 10.85
N ARG A 71 -5.14 -10.11 12.09
CA ARG A 71 -4.80 -11.49 12.40
C ARG A 71 -5.65 -12.46 11.58
N THR A 72 -6.96 -12.27 11.50
CA THR A 72 -7.85 -13.13 10.70
C THR A 72 -7.51 -13.10 9.22
N LEU A 73 -7.15 -11.94 8.66
CA LEU A 73 -6.71 -11.84 7.27
C LEU A 73 -5.44 -12.67 7.00
N PHE A 74 -4.48 -12.65 7.93
CA PHE A 74 -3.27 -13.46 7.82
C PHE A 74 -3.50 -14.94 8.07
N GLU A 75 -4.34 -15.31 9.04
CA GLU A 75 -4.74 -16.70 9.29
C GLU A 75 -5.41 -17.30 8.07
N ARG A 76 -6.32 -16.56 7.43
CA ARG A 76 -7.00 -16.96 6.19
C ARG A 76 -6.09 -16.84 4.95
N ARG A 77 -4.96 -16.14 5.07
CA ARG A 77 -4.00 -15.84 3.98
C ARG A 77 -4.63 -15.06 2.83
N VAL A 78 -5.52 -14.12 3.15
CA VAL A 78 -6.26 -13.31 2.18
C VAL A 78 -5.76 -11.87 2.20
N GLN A 79 -5.55 -11.28 1.02
CA GLN A 79 -5.24 -9.84 0.91
C GLN A 79 -6.50 -9.00 1.08
N PRO A 80 -6.49 -7.96 1.93
CA PRO A 80 -7.62 -7.04 2.11
C PRO A 80 -8.09 -6.40 0.80
N LEU A 81 -7.16 -5.97 -0.04
CA LEU A 81 -7.40 -5.15 -1.24
C LEU A 81 -7.36 -5.95 -2.55
N ALA A 82 -7.13 -7.26 -2.52
CA ALA A 82 -7.22 -8.06 -3.73
C ALA A 82 -8.69 -8.24 -4.14
N ALA A 83 -8.96 -8.20 -5.45
CA ALA A 83 -10.26 -8.58 -5.98
C ALA A 83 -10.56 -10.03 -5.57
N ARG A 84 -11.80 -10.29 -5.14
CA ARG A 84 -12.23 -11.60 -4.66
C ARG A 84 -13.44 -12.08 -5.45
N VAL A 85 -13.47 -13.38 -5.72
CA VAL A 85 -14.63 -14.05 -6.34
C VAL A 85 -15.85 -14.00 -5.40
N ARG A 86 -15.61 -14.00 -4.09
CA ARG A 86 -16.64 -13.94 -3.04
C ARG A 86 -16.29 -12.91 -1.97
N PRO A 87 -17.29 -12.27 -1.34
CA PRO A 87 -17.06 -11.44 -0.17
C PRO A 87 -16.39 -12.23 0.97
N LEU A 88 -15.58 -11.56 1.80
CA LEU A 88 -14.81 -12.23 2.87
C LEU A 88 -15.69 -12.86 3.97
N PHE A 89 -16.92 -12.37 4.15
CA PHE A 89 -17.87 -12.99 5.07
C PHE A 89 -18.37 -14.36 4.57
N CYS A 90 -18.25 -14.64 3.27
CA CYS A 90 -18.51 -15.95 2.65
C CYS A 90 -17.23 -16.79 2.49
N TYR A 91 -16.25 -16.60 3.38
CA TYR A 91 -14.99 -17.35 3.32
C TYR A 91 -15.24 -18.85 3.44
N SER A 92 -14.76 -19.59 2.45
CA SER A 92 -15.02 -21.03 2.26
C SER A 92 -13.98 -21.95 2.92
N GLY A 93 -13.16 -21.42 3.83
CA GLY A 93 -12.15 -22.21 4.52
C GLY A 93 -10.95 -22.51 3.62
N ASP A 94 -10.49 -23.76 3.67
CA ASP A 94 -9.25 -24.13 2.98
C ASP A 94 -9.37 -24.14 1.45
N ASP A 95 -10.57 -24.37 0.92
CA ASP A 95 -10.87 -24.38 -0.52
C ASP A 95 -11.15 -22.97 -1.08
N ASP A 96 -10.95 -21.92 -0.28
CA ASP A 96 -11.27 -20.57 -0.71
C ASP A 96 -10.27 -20.05 -1.76
N PRO A 97 -10.75 -19.64 -2.96
CA PRO A 97 -9.89 -19.21 -4.06
C PRO A 97 -9.20 -17.87 -3.80
N SER A 98 -9.63 -17.11 -2.78
CA SER A 98 -8.97 -15.85 -2.39
C SER A 98 -7.73 -16.05 -1.52
N ARG A 99 -7.43 -17.30 -1.14
CA ARG A 99 -6.19 -17.65 -0.42
C ARG A 99 -4.99 -17.45 -1.32
N MET A 100 -4.02 -16.66 -0.85
CA MET A 100 -2.74 -16.52 -1.54
C MET A 100 -1.81 -17.73 -1.37
N ARG A 101 -2.04 -18.55 -0.33
CA ARG A 101 -1.17 -19.67 0.04
C ARG A 101 -2.00 -20.85 0.53
N LEU A 102 -1.58 -22.04 0.11
CA LEU A 102 -2.15 -23.31 0.56
C LEU A 102 -1.60 -23.71 1.93
N GLU A 103 -0.34 -23.40 2.20
CA GLU A 103 0.29 -23.75 3.47
C GLU A 103 -0.21 -22.83 4.59
N PRO A 104 -0.54 -23.39 5.77
CA PRO A 104 -0.85 -22.58 6.94
C PRO A 104 0.39 -21.82 7.41
N LEU A 105 0.16 -20.63 7.94
CA LEU A 105 1.20 -19.87 8.62
C LEU A 105 1.28 -20.32 10.07
N THR A 106 2.50 -20.40 10.59
CA THR A 106 2.71 -20.60 12.01
C THR A 106 2.21 -19.38 12.81
N PRO A 107 1.82 -19.56 14.09
CA PRO A 107 1.41 -18.45 14.93
C PRO A 107 2.46 -17.32 15.01
N LEU A 108 3.75 -17.68 15.02
CA LEU A 108 4.85 -16.72 15.05
C LEU A 108 4.90 -15.86 13.77
N GLU A 109 4.75 -16.48 12.60
CA GLU A 109 4.71 -15.75 11.32
C GLU A 109 3.50 -14.82 11.24
N ILE A 110 2.33 -15.27 11.72
CA ILE A 110 1.12 -14.44 11.75
C ILE A 110 1.37 -13.18 12.59
N TRP A 111 1.86 -13.34 13.82
CA TRP A 111 2.14 -12.19 14.69
C TRP A 111 3.23 -11.28 14.13
N SER A 112 4.29 -11.85 13.56
CA SER A 112 5.34 -11.08 12.88
C SER A 112 4.75 -10.16 11.80
N ARG A 113 3.85 -10.68 10.97
CA ARG A 113 3.17 -9.91 9.92
C ARG A 113 2.21 -8.85 10.48
N VAL A 114 1.43 -9.20 11.50
CA VAL A 114 0.53 -8.24 12.18
C VAL A 114 1.33 -7.06 12.72
N TRP A 115 2.43 -7.32 13.42
CA TRP A 115 3.28 -6.26 13.97
C TRP A 115 3.97 -5.43 12.89
N ALA A 116 4.37 -6.04 11.77
CA ALA A 116 4.92 -5.31 10.64
C ALA A 116 3.92 -4.31 10.06
N VAL A 117 2.65 -4.69 9.91
CA VAL A 117 1.59 -3.77 9.45
C VAL A 117 1.34 -2.64 10.45
N ILE A 118 1.24 -2.96 11.74
CA ILE A 118 0.98 -1.95 12.77
C ILE A 118 2.14 -0.95 12.89
N LYS A 119 3.39 -1.42 12.83
CA LYS A 119 4.57 -0.54 12.84
C LYS A 119 4.59 0.36 11.61
N ARG A 120 4.39 -0.21 10.42
CA ARG A 120 4.33 0.57 9.18
C ARG A 120 3.22 1.62 9.20
N ALA A 121 2.08 1.35 9.83
CA ALA A 121 1.02 2.33 9.97
C ALA A 121 1.45 3.54 10.83
N LYS A 122 2.19 3.31 11.92
CA LYS A 122 2.75 4.39 12.74
C LYS A 122 3.78 5.22 11.97
N ASP A 123 4.63 4.55 11.20
CA ASP A 123 5.64 5.24 10.38
C ASP A 123 4.97 6.06 9.27
N ALA A 124 3.90 5.53 8.66
CA ALA A 124 3.12 6.25 7.65
C ALA A 124 2.46 7.53 8.20
N GLU A 125 1.97 7.53 9.45
CA GLU A 125 1.44 8.76 10.07
C GLU A 125 2.50 9.86 10.16
N ALA A 126 3.77 9.50 10.42
CA ALA A 126 4.88 10.44 10.38
C ALA A 126 5.18 10.93 8.95
N ASP A 127 5.14 10.02 7.97
CA ASP A 127 5.31 10.37 6.56
C ASP A 127 4.21 11.32 6.07
N PHE A 128 2.95 11.10 6.45
CA PHE A 128 1.83 12.00 6.13
C PHE A 128 2.03 13.38 6.76
N ALA A 129 2.47 13.45 8.02
CA ALA A 129 2.79 14.72 8.68
C ALA A 129 3.98 15.45 8.02
N GLU A 130 4.90 14.74 7.38
CA GLU A 130 5.97 15.31 6.57
C GLU A 130 5.44 15.84 5.23
N LEU A 131 4.57 15.09 4.55
CA LEU A 131 3.93 15.51 3.30
C LEU A 131 3.07 16.77 3.47
N GLU A 132 2.33 16.88 4.57
CA GLU A 132 1.54 18.08 4.91
C GLU A 132 2.44 19.30 5.14
N ARG A 133 3.59 19.14 5.82
CA ARG A 133 4.58 20.23 5.97
C ARG A 133 5.16 20.66 4.63
N HIS A 134 5.43 19.72 3.73
CA HIS A 134 5.88 20.04 2.38
C HIS A 134 4.81 20.75 1.55
N GLN A 135 3.53 20.38 1.69
CA GLN A 135 2.41 21.09 1.06
C GLN A 135 2.22 22.50 1.65
N ALA A 136 2.45 22.69 2.95
CA ALA A 136 2.39 23.98 3.62
C ALA A 136 3.57 24.92 3.29
N GLY A 137 4.61 24.43 2.59
CA GLY A 137 5.79 25.22 2.23
C GLY A 137 6.86 25.31 3.31
N ASP A 138 6.71 24.57 4.42
CA ASP A 138 7.61 24.59 5.58
C ASP A 138 8.82 23.64 5.42
N ALA A 139 9.46 23.68 4.25
CA ALA A 139 10.65 22.87 3.99
C ALA A 139 11.88 23.45 4.72
N PRO A 140 12.65 22.65 5.48
CA PRO A 140 13.93 23.09 6.03
C PRO A 140 14.87 23.54 4.89
N GLN A 141 15.55 24.68 5.06
CA GLN A 141 16.45 25.20 4.02
C GLN A 141 17.57 24.19 3.70
N PRO A 142 17.84 23.91 2.41
CA PRO A 142 18.87 22.96 2.02
C PRO A 142 20.25 23.52 2.37
N ALA A 143 21.02 22.75 3.15
CA ALA A 143 22.42 23.06 3.44
C ALA A 143 23.25 23.10 2.14
N ALA A 144 24.17 24.07 2.07
CA ALA A 144 25.02 24.31 0.91
C ALA A 144 25.79 23.05 0.46
N ARG A 145 25.75 22.77 -0.85
CA ARG A 145 26.46 21.65 -1.49
C ARG A 145 27.98 21.78 -1.27
N ARG A 146 28.65 20.66 -0.98
CA ARG A 146 30.10 20.52 -1.17
C ARG A 146 30.38 20.14 -2.62
N GLU A 147 31.25 20.91 -3.26
CA GLU A 147 31.71 20.77 -4.65
C GLU A 147 32.81 19.71 -4.73
N GLY A 148 32.73 18.74 -5.66
CA GLY A 148 33.88 17.83 -5.88
C GLY A 148 33.66 16.40 -6.40
N HIS A 149 32.48 15.98 -6.84
CA HIS A 149 32.31 14.61 -7.37
C HIS A 149 31.62 14.57 -8.74
N ASP A 150 32.42 14.74 -9.80
CA ASP A 150 32.07 14.27 -11.15
C ASP A 150 32.77 12.93 -11.41
N PRO A 151 32.06 11.86 -11.80
CA PRO A 151 32.67 10.61 -12.23
C PRO A 151 33.16 10.68 -13.68
N VAL A 152 34.31 10.05 -13.92
CA VAL A 152 34.96 9.93 -15.24
C VAL A 152 34.12 9.05 -16.18
N VAL A 153 33.83 9.58 -17.36
CA VAL A 153 33.20 8.82 -18.46
C VAL A 153 34.25 7.91 -19.10
N VAL A 154 34.07 6.59 -19.00
CA VAL A 154 34.84 5.61 -19.77
C VAL A 154 33.95 5.10 -20.90
N SER A 155 34.21 5.57 -22.13
CA SER A 155 33.63 5.02 -23.34
C SER A 155 34.27 3.67 -23.66
N LEU A 156 33.47 2.60 -23.68
CA LEU A 156 33.85 1.31 -24.25
C LEU A 156 33.15 1.15 -25.60
N LEU A 157 33.89 1.49 -26.66
CA LEU A 157 33.67 0.97 -28.01
C LEU A 157 34.00 -0.52 -28.00
N TYR A 158 33.07 -1.36 -28.43
CA TYR A 158 33.40 -2.65 -29.03
C TYR A 158 32.52 -2.87 -30.27
N LEU A 159 33.17 -3.42 -31.29
CA LEU A 159 32.80 -3.63 -32.69
C LEU A 159 31.43 -4.28 -32.92
#